data_AF-A0A1E4GQP6-F1
#
_entry.id   AF-A0A1E4GQP6-F1
#
_cell.length_a   1.000
_cell.length_b   1.000
_cell.length_c   1.000
_cell.angle_alpha   90.00
_cell.angle_beta   90.00
_cell.angle_gamma   90.00
#
_symmetry.space_group_name_H-M   'P 1'
#
loop_
_entity.id
_entity.type
_entity.pdbx_description
1 polymer ?
#
loop_
_entity_poly.entity_id
_entity_poly.type
_entity_poly.pdbx_seq_one_letter_code
_entity_poly.pdbx_strand_id
1 'polypeptide(L)'
;MADRGRRRHLSYTLDFDTRAVLLEQEPGPGWSEETTRLHLENREKVRQGLAAHFGGQALERKVADFVAIKSKPFSVLAYHNQLFEQVRGAFVLGAYYPALVGACALGERILNHLILDLRGAFTHTPEYKHVYRKDSFDDWRVPIDTLAAWGVLVPEAVTEFRALMALRHRSIHFNVSTYATLRDDALAAILHLRQIIEVQFGTFGLKPWLIPGTAGLMFICKSWEDHPFIRAYHARSCPFVGPYVAISFEQGLQYFDHHDYGDGDWSDEEFAAVYSAREPGHLAAS
;
A
#
# COMPACT_ATOMS: atom_id res chain seq x y z
N MET A 1 26.65 -3.40 -13.63
CA MET A 1 26.87 -4.85 -13.80
C MET A 1 26.55 -5.19 -15.24
N ALA A 2 27.27 -6.14 -15.81
CA ALA A 2 27.09 -6.63 -17.18
C ALA A 2 25.64 -7.10 -17.46
N ASP A 3 25.00 -7.68 -16.44
CA ASP A 3 23.66 -8.25 -16.48
C ASP A 3 22.52 -7.28 -16.13
N ARG A 4 22.79 -5.97 -15.98
CA ARG A 4 21.77 -5.00 -15.52
C ARG A 4 20.52 -5.03 -16.40
N GLY A 5 20.66 -5.21 -17.71
CA GLY A 5 19.52 -5.27 -18.63
C GLY A 5 18.63 -6.51 -18.47
N ARG A 6 19.07 -7.53 -17.73
CA ARG A 6 18.32 -8.76 -17.45
C ARG A 6 17.71 -8.81 -16.04
N ARG A 7 17.91 -7.76 -15.24
CA ARG A 7 17.38 -7.63 -13.88
C ARG A 7 16.25 -6.61 -13.82
N ARG A 8 15.40 -6.73 -12.81
CA ARG A 8 14.32 -5.79 -12.48
C ARG A 8 14.23 -5.56 -10.99
N HIS A 9 13.72 -4.39 -10.61
CA HIS A 9 13.37 -4.13 -9.22
C HIS A 9 12.13 -4.94 -8.83
N LEU A 10 12.26 -5.82 -7.84
CA LEU A 10 11.17 -6.63 -7.28
C LEU A 10 10.40 -5.80 -6.24
N SER A 11 9.16 -5.46 -6.58
CA SER A 11 8.24 -4.75 -5.70
C SER A 11 7.64 -5.70 -4.67
N TYR A 12 8.13 -5.64 -3.43
CA TYR A 12 7.75 -6.59 -2.37
C TYR A 12 7.73 -5.95 -0.98
N THR A 13 6.79 -6.36 -0.12
CA THR A 13 6.66 -5.90 1.27
C THR A 13 5.92 -6.94 2.11
N LEU A 14 6.16 -6.93 3.43
CA LEU A 14 5.52 -7.81 4.41
C LEU A 14 4.65 -7.07 5.43
N ASP A 15 4.50 -5.76 5.29
CA ASP A 15 3.67 -4.95 6.18
C ASP A 15 2.25 -4.84 5.61
N PHE A 16 1.38 -5.77 6.02
CA PHE A 16 -0.02 -5.86 5.64
C PHE A 16 -0.81 -6.56 6.76
N ASP A 17 -2.15 -6.49 6.70
CA ASP A 17 -3.03 -7.18 7.64
C ASP A 17 -4.29 -7.66 6.93
N THR A 18 -4.38 -8.97 6.70
CA THR A 18 -5.49 -9.63 6.01
C THR A 18 -6.45 -10.35 6.97
N ARG A 19 -6.30 -10.20 8.29
CA ARG A 19 -7.16 -10.87 9.29
C ARG A 19 -8.65 -10.55 9.11
N ALA A 20 -8.96 -9.37 8.56
CA ALA A 20 -10.34 -8.98 8.25
C ALA A 20 -10.99 -9.91 7.21
N VAL A 21 -10.24 -10.40 6.22
CA VAL A 21 -10.72 -11.36 5.21
C VAL A 21 -11.12 -12.67 5.87
N LEU A 22 -10.29 -13.17 6.78
CA LEU A 22 -10.55 -14.41 7.50
C LEU A 22 -11.82 -14.32 8.36
N LEU A 23 -12.09 -13.16 8.95
CA LEU A 23 -13.29 -12.93 9.76
C LEU A 23 -14.57 -12.77 8.92
N GLU A 24 -14.46 -12.21 7.70
CA GLU A 24 -15.59 -11.96 6.78
C GLU A 24 -15.95 -13.21 5.95
N GLN A 25 -14.97 -14.06 5.65
CA GLN A 25 -15.19 -15.26 4.85
C GLN A 25 -16.00 -16.32 5.63
N GLU A 26 -17.08 -16.78 5.01
CA GLU A 26 -17.86 -17.92 5.49
C GLU A 26 -17.51 -19.20 4.70
N PRO A 27 -17.54 -20.38 5.34
CA PRO A 27 -17.40 -21.65 4.64
C PRO A 27 -18.42 -21.76 3.49
N GLY A 28 -17.92 -22.08 2.30
CA GLY A 28 -18.72 -22.13 1.07
C GLY A 28 -19.09 -23.55 0.63
N PRO A 29 -19.97 -23.68 -0.38
CA PRO A 29 -20.26 -24.96 -1.01
C PRO A 29 -18.97 -25.59 -1.57
N GLY A 30 -18.67 -26.84 -1.20
CA GLY A 30 -17.49 -27.58 -1.67
C GLY A 30 -16.29 -27.57 -0.71
N TRP A 31 -16.41 -26.92 0.45
CA TRP A 31 -15.40 -27.02 1.50
C TRP A 31 -15.43 -28.40 2.16
N SER A 32 -14.25 -28.97 2.41
CA SER A 32 -14.14 -30.19 3.22
C SER A 32 -14.45 -29.88 4.69
N GLU A 33 -14.80 -30.91 5.46
CA GLU A 33 -14.96 -30.79 6.91
C GLU A 33 -13.68 -30.28 7.58
N GLU A 34 -12.51 -30.76 7.13
CA GLU A 34 -11.21 -30.33 7.63
C GLU A 34 -10.94 -28.85 7.36
N THR A 35 -11.16 -28.39 6.12
CA THR A 35 -11.00 -26.98 5.74
C THR A 35 -11.93 -26.08 6.55
N THR A 36 -13.18 -26.52 6.75
CA THR A 36 -14.16 -25.81 7.55
C THR A 36 -13.72 -25.70 9.00
N ARG A 37 -13.30 -26.80 9.62
CA ARG A 37 -12.78 -26.82 10.99
C ARG A 37 -11.58 -25.88 11.15
N LEU A 38 -10.58 -25.99 10.26
CA LEU A 38 -9.38 -25.15 10.31
C LEU A 38 -9.70 -23.66 10.19
N HIS A 39 -10.64 -23.31 9.31
CA HIS A 39 -11.10 -21.93 9.15
C HIS A 39 -11.77 -21.38 10.40
N LEU A 40 -12.68 -22.15 11.00
CA LEU A 40 -13.34 -21.76 12.25
C LEU A 40 -12.34 -21.61 13.40
N GLU A 41 -11.36 -22.50 13.52
CA GLU A 41 -10.27 -22.40 14.49
C GLU A 41 -9.42 -21.13 14.27
N ASN A 42 -9.10 -20.81 13.01
CA ASN A 42 -8.34 -19.62 12.68
C ASN A 42 -9.13 -18.33 12.96
N ARG A 43 -10.44 -18.30 12.68
CA ARG A 43 -11.32 -17.18 13.04
C ARG A 43 -11.34 -16.93 14.54
N GLU A 44 -11.45 -17.99 15.33
CA GLU A 44 -11.43 -17.88 16.79
C GLU A 44 -10.07 -17.40 17.31
N LYS A 45 -8.96 -17.90 16.75
CA LYS A 45 -7.61 -17.38 17.07
C LYS A 45 -7.47 -15.89 16.76
N VAL A 46 -7.96 -15.43 15.60
CA VAL A 46 -7.94 -14.01 15.24
C VAL A 46 -8.76 -13.20 16.24
N ARG A 47 -9.96 -13.66 16.58
CA ARG A 47 -10.84 -13.00 17.55
C ARG A 47 -10.20 -12.90 18.94
N GLN A 48 -9.56 -13.97 19.42
CA GLN A 48 -8.78 -13.96 20.66
C GLN A 48 -7.60 -12.99 20.59
N GLY A 49 -6.90 -12.95 19.45
CA GLY A 49 -5.83 -11.98 19.20
C GLY A 49 -6.32 -10.53 19.24
N LEU A 50 -7.49 -10.24 18.66
CA LEU A 50 -8.12 -8.92 18.74
C LEU A 50 -8.50 -8.56 20.19
N ALA A 51 -9.01 -9.52 20.96
CA ALA A 51 -9.31 -9.31 22.38
C ALA A 51 -8.04 -9.05 23.22
N ALA A 52 -6.95 -9.76 22.93
CA ALA A 52 -5.66 -9.53 23.59
C ALA A 52 -5.05 -8.17 23.22
N HIS A 53 -5.17 -7.76 21.95
CA HIS A 53 -4.58 -6.52 21.45
C HIS A 53 -5.38 -5.27 21.83
N PHE A 54 -6.72 -5.32 21.71
CA PHE A 54 -7.60 -4.17 21.96
C PHE A 54 -8.37 -4.24 23.28
N GLY A 55 -8.26 -5.33 24.04
CA GLY A 55 -9.01 -5.61 25.26
C GLY A 55 -10.39 -6.25 25.02
N GLY A 56 -10.83 -7.10 25.94
CA GLY A 56 -12.06 -7.90 25.80
C GLY A 56 -13.39 -7.14 25.97
N GLN A 57 -13.38 -5.93 26.53
CA GLN A 57 -14.60 -5.14 26.66
C GLN A 57 -15.13 -4.71 25.28
N ALA A 58 -16.44 -4.89 25.06
CA ALA A 58 -17.13 -4.58 23.79
C ALA A 58 -16.51 -5.28 22.56
N LEU A 59 -15.99 -6.51 22.74
CA LEU A 59 -15.28 -7.25 21.70
C LEU A 59 -16.05 -7.37 20.37
N GLU A 60 -17.35 -7.65 20.40
CA GLU A 60 -18.14 -7.77 19.15
C GLU A 60 -18.12 -6.49 18.32
N ARG A 61 -18.24 -5.32 18.96
CA ARG A 61 -18.13 -4.03 18.26
C ARG A 61 -16.74 -3.87 17.66
N LYS A 62 -15.69 -4.22 18.41
CA LYS A 62 -14.29 -4.13 17.94
C LYS A 62 -14.06 -5.04 16.74
N VAL A 63 -14.58 -6.27 16.77
CA VAL A 63 -14.52 -7.21 15.65
C VAL A 63 -15.25 -6.65 14.44
N ALA A 64 -16.47 -6.12 14.62
CA ALA A 64 -17.24 -5.49 13.54
C ALA A 64 -16.51 -4.27 12.95
N ASP A 65 -15.95 -3.40 13.80
CA ASP A 65 -15.18 -2.23 13.38
C ASP A 65 -13.88 -2.64 12.65
N PHE A 66 -13.20 -3.69 13.10
CA PHE A 66 -12.00 -4.24 12.46
C PHE A 66 -12.29 -4.83 11.08
N VAL A 67 -13.42 -5.52 10.92
CA VAL A 67 -13.89 -6.00 9.62
C VAL A 67 -14.27 -4.83 8.70
N ALA A 68 -14.97 -3.82 9.24
CA ALA A 68 -15.45 -2.67 8.47
C ALA A 68 -14.31 -1.88 7.81
N ILE A 69 -13.18 -1.68 8.51
CA ILE A 69 -12.01 -0.95 7.97
C ILE A 69 -11.18 -1.76 6.96
N LYS A 70 -11.57 -3.02 6.70
CA LYS A 70 -10.94 -3.93 5.73
C LYS A 70 -9.45 -4.17 6.01
N SER A 71 -8.81 -4.92 5.11
CA SER A 71 -7.40 -5.26 5.19
C SER A 71 -6.50 -4.03 5.10
N LYS A 72 -5.39 -4.03 5.83
CA LYS A 72 -4.30 -3.09 5.59
C LYS A 72 -3.57 -3.49 4.29
N PRO A 73 -3.41 -2.56 3.34
CA PRO A 73 -2.84 -2.84 2.03
C PRO A 73 -1.34 -3.13 2.14
N PHE A 74 -0.81 -3.89 1.19
CA PHE A 74 0.64 -4.12 1.05
C PHE A 74 1.30 -2.84 0.53
N SER A 75 2.09 -2.15 1.35
CA SER A 75 2.70 -0.86 0.96
C SER A 75 4.21 -0.82 1.19
N VAL A 76 4.93 -0.17 0.27
CA VAL A 76 6.39 0.05 0.35
C VAL A 76 6.80 1.13 1.35
N LEU A 77 5.85 1.89 1.92
CA LEU A 77 6.14 3.04 2.79
C LEU A 77 5.99 2.74 4.29
N ALA A 78 7.07 2.24 4.90
CA ALA A 78 7.10 1.86 6.32
C ALA A 78 6.58 2.95 7.28
N TYR A 79 6.93 4.22 7.07
CA TYR A 79 6.50 5.30 7.95
C TYR A 79 4.99 5.56 7.89
N HIS A 80 4.39 5.54 6.69
CA HIS A 80 2.93 5.72 6.55
C HIS A 80 2.18 4.50 7.09
N ASN A 81 2.74 3.29 6.95
CA ASN A 81 2.12 2.08 7.45
C ASN A 81 1.98 2.07 8.97
N GLN A 82 2.97 2.59 9.71
CA GLN A 82 2.90 2.71 11.17
C GLN A 82 1.84 3.70 11.63
N LEU A 83 1.77 4.88 11.00
CA LEU A 83 0.74 5.86 11.31
C LEU A 83 -0.65 5.37 10.92
N PHE A 84 -0.77 4.66 9.80
CA PHE A 84 -2.04 4.08 9.39
C PHE A 84 -2.51 2.99 10.36
N GLU A 85 -1.58 2.19 10.92
CA GLU A 85 -1.91 1.23 11.99
C GLU A 85 -2.51 1.91 13.21
N GLN A 86 -1.96 3.06 13.63
CA GLN A 86 -2.50 3.83 14.77
C GLN A 86 -3.91 4.35 14.49
N VAL A 87 -4.15 4.85 13.27
CA VAL A 87 -5.48 5.29 12.82
C VAL A 87 -6.48 4.14 12.86
N ARG A 88 -6.09 2.97 12.33
CA ARG A 88 -6.92 1.75 12.34
C ARG A 88 -7.22 1.31 13.77
N GLY A 89 -6.21 1.27 14.63
CA GLY A 89 -6.36 0.88 16.03
C GLY A 89 -7.29 1.81 16.82
N ALA A 90 -7.18 3.13 16.59
CA ALA A 90 -8.09 4.11 17.19
C ALA A 90 -9.55 3.84 16.80
N PHE A 91 -9.82 3.51 15.54
CA PHE A 91 -11.17 3.18 15.08
C PHE A 91 -11.72 1.94 15.78
N VAL A 92 -10.92 0.86 15.83
CA VAL A 92 -11.31 -0.41 16.48
C VAL A 92 -11.59 -0.22 17.97
N LEU A 93 -10.85 0.64 18.65
CA LEU A 93 -11.10 0.98 20.06
C LEU A 93 -12.40 1.76 20.28
N GLY A 94 -13.03 2.29 19.23
CA GLY A 94 -14.19 3.17 19.29
C GLY A 94 -13.82 4.66 19.42
N ALA A 95 -12.55 5.02 19.27
CA ALA A 95 -12.06 6.39 19.28
C ALA A 95 -12.22 7.03 17.88
N TYR A 96 -13.47 7.16 17.43
CA TYR A 96 -13.78 7.53 16.04
C TYR A 96 -13.29 8.92 15.65
N TYR A 97 -13.37 9.94 16.53
CA TYR A 97 -12.84 11.27 16.21
C TYR A 97 -11.32 11.27 16.01
N PRO A 98 -10.51 10.72 16.94
CA PRO A 98 -9.08 10.51 16.70
C PRO A 98 -8.77 9.75 15.42
N ALA A 99 -9.54 8.70 15.09
CA ALA A 99 -9.36 7.95 13.85
C ALA A 99 -9.64 8.81 12.61
N LEU A 100 -10.73 9.57 12.60
CA LEU A 100 -11.10 10.49 11.50
C LEU A 100 -10.03 11.55 11.26
N VAL A 101 -9.65 12.30 12.31
CA VAL A 101 -8.65 13.38 12.16
C VAL A 101 -7.26 12.83 11.87
N GLY A 102 -6.91 11.66 12.43
CA GLY A 102 -5.66 10.97 12.15
C GLY A 102 -5.56 10.50 10.69
N ALA A 103 -6.64 9.95 10.13
CA ALA A 103 -6.69 9.58 8.71
C ALA A 103 -6.51 10.80 7.80
N CYS A 104 -7.21 11.90 8.10
CA CYS A 104 -7.10 13.14 7.34
C CYS A 104 -5.68 13.72 7.43
N ALA A 105 -5.12 13.83 8.63
CA ALA A 105 -3.77 14.35 8.84
C ALA A 105 -2.69 13.49 8.15
N LEU A 106 -2.86 12.16 8.13
CA LEU A 106 -1.96 11.28 7.40
C LEU A 106 -2.07 11.48 5.89
N GLY A 107 -3.28 11.67 5.34
CA GLY A 107 -3.47 12.06 3.94
C GLY A 107 -2.72 13.34 3.57
N GLU A 108 -2.86 14.39 4.39
CA GLU A 108 -2.14 15.67 4.21
C GLU A 108 -0.62 15.45 4.23
N ARG A 109 -0.15 14.66 5.20
CA ARG A 109 1.26 14.37 5.37
C ARG A 109 1.82 13.63 4.15
N ILE A 110 1.08 12.69 3.57
CA ILE A 110 1.49 11.98 2.35
C ILE A 110 1.64 12.97 1.19
N LEU A 111 0.65 13.84 0.96
CA LEU A 111 0.72 14.86 -0.11
C LEU A 111 1.94 15.78 0.07
N ASN A 112 2.16 16.25 1.29
CA ASN A 112 3.26 17.15 1.60
C ASN A 112 4.63 16.46 1.42
N HIS A 113 4.74 15.20 1.85
CA HIS A 113 5.94 14.40 1.62
C HIS A 113 6.22 14.20 0.12
N LEU A 114 5.20 13.82 -0.66
CA LEU A 114 5.34 13.65 -2.11
C LEU A 114 5.85 14.93 -2.79
N ILE A 115 5.27 16.09 -2.46
CA ILE A 115 5.74 17.37 -3.01
C ILE A 115 7.18 17.66 -2.61
N LEU A 116 7.52 17.53 -1.33
CA LEU A 116 8.86 17.85 -0.83
C LEU A 116 9.94 16.97 -1.45
N ASP A 117 9.66 15.67 -1.58
CA ASP A 117 10.60 14.69 -2.12
C ASP A 117 10.77 14.82 -3.65
N LEU A 118 9.70 15.18 -4.37
CA LEU A 118 9.67 15.08 -5.83
C LEU A 118 9.84 16.42 -6.56
N ARG A 119 9.44 17.56 -5.97
CA ARG A 119 9.41 18.86 -6.68
C ARG A 119 10.73 19.28 -7.31
N GLY A 120 11.87 18.80 -6.78
CA GLY A 120 13.19 19.06 -7.33
C GLY A 120 13.40 18.46 -8.73
N ALA A 121 12.70 17.37 -9.07
CA ALA A 121 12.76 16.77 -10.40
C ALA A 121 11.89 17.52 -11.44
N PHE A 122 11.00 18.40 -10.98
CA PHE A 122 10.00 19.07 -11.82
C PHE A 122 10.19 20.60 -11.85
N THR A 123 11.38 21.11 -11.55
CA THR A 123 11.67 22.56 -11.52
C THR A 123 11.43 23.28 -12.85
N HIS A 124 11.38 22.53 -13.95
CA HIS A 124 11.18 23.04 -15.31
C HIS A 124 9.69 23.15 -15.70
N THR A 125 8.77 22.63 -14.90
CA THR A 125 7.34 22.64 -15.22
C THR A 125 6.65 23.90 -14.68
N PRO A 126 5.55 24.36 -15.30
CA PRO A 126 4.83 25.54 -14.80
C PRO A 126 4.21 25.33 -13.42
N GLU A 127 3.93 24.09 -13.01
CA GLU A 127 3.32 23.77 -11.72
C GLU A 127 4.27 23.99 -10.54
N TYR A 128 5.60 23.87 -10.77
CA TYR A 128 6.61 24.05 -9.72
C TYR A 128 6.47 25.38 -8.96
N LYS A 129 6.07 26.45 -9.66
CA LYS A 129 5.85 27.78 -9.07
C LYS A 129 4.74 27.81 -8.01
N HIS A 130 3.88 26.79 -7.97
CA HIS A 130 2.81 26.67 -6.98
C HIS A 130 3.26 25.93 -5.72
N VAL A 131 4.39 25.22 -5.75
CA VAL A 131 4.84 24.33 -4.67
C VAL A 131 6.29 24.55 -4.24
N TYR A 132 6.97 25.57 -4.78
CA TYR A 132 8.38 25.86 -4.48
C TYR A 132 8.60 26.36 -3.04
N ARG A 133 7.66 27.08 -2.43
CA ARG A 133 7.73 27.45 -1.00
C ARG A 133 6.90 26.49 -0.16
N LYS A 134 7.33 26.29 1.08
CA LYS A 134 6.66 25.39 2.03
C LYS A 134 5.20 25.81 2.27
N ASP A 135 4.98 27.10 2.47
CA ASP A 135 3.66 27.66 2.77
C ASP A 135 2.72 27.67 1.54
N SER A 136 3.17 27.20 0.38
CA SER A 136 2.40 27.28 -0.87
C SER A 136 1.48 26.08 -1.12
N PHE A 137 1.54 25.02 -0.31
CA PHE A 137 0.79 23.78 -0.53
C PHE A 137 0.00 23.27 0.70
N ASP A 138 -0.31 24.16 1.65
CA ASP A 138 -1.22 23.85 2.77
C ASP A 138 -2.67 23.59 2.32
N ASP A 139 -3.05 24.16 1.17
CA ASP A 139 -4.31 23.84 0.48
C ASP A 139 -4.12 22.57 -0.34
N TRP A 140 -4.74 21.46 0.09
CA TRP A 140 -4.67 20.14 -0.53
C TRP A 140 -4.95 20.12 -2.03
N ARG A 141 -5.74 21.07 -2.56
CA ARG A 141 -5.99 21.15 -4.01
C ARG A 141 -4.70 21.35 -4.79
N VAL A 142 -3.80 22.20 -4.29
CA VAL A 142 -2.52 22.52 -4.92
C VAL A 142 -1.61 21.30 -5.08
N PRO A 143 -1.27 20.53 -4.03
CA PRO A 143 -0.45 19.33 -4.18
C PRO A 143 -1.16 18.24 -4.98
N ILE A 144 -2.49 18.05 -4.84
CA ILE A 144 -3.22 17.06 -5.64
C ILE A 144 -3.11 17.36 -7.14
N ASP A 145 -3.45 18.59 -7.54
CA ASP A 145 -3.46 18.97 -8.95
C ASP A 145 -2.04 19.00 -9.54
N THR A 146 -1.05 19.44 -8.74
CA THR A 146 0.36 19.45 -9.14
C THR A 146 0.91 18.05 -9.36
N LEU A 147 0.70 17.13 -8.41
CA LEU A 147 1.19 15.75 -8.52
C LEU A 147 0.46 14.97 -9.63
N ALA A 148 -0.81 15.28 -9.89
CA ALA A 148 -1.54 14.73 -11.04
C ALA A 148 -0.96 15.23 -12.36
N ALA A 149 -0.69 16.53 -12.49
CA ALA A 149 -0.08 17.13 -13.69
C ALA A 149 1.32 16.57 -13.97
N TRP A 150 2.10 16.26 -12.93
CA TRP A 150 3.40 15.61 -13.05
C TRP A 150 3.32 14.12 -13.38
N GLY A 151 2.13 13.52 -13.47
CA GLY A 151 1.95 12.09 -13.67
C GLY A 151 2.42 11.24 -12.48
N VAL A 152 2.57 11.84 -11.29
CA VAL A 152 2.96 11.14 -10.06
C VAL A 152 1.77 10.42 -9.45
N LEU A 153 0.64 11.12 -9.27
CA LEU A 153 -0.58 10.50 -8.74
C LEU A 153 -1.32 9.74 -9.83
N VAL A 154 -1.67 8.48 -9.56
CA VAL A 154 -2.59 7.74 -10.42
C VAL A 154 -4.01 8.37 -10.32
N PRO A 155 -4.84 8.31 -11.38
CA PRO A 155 -6.14 8.97 -11.40
C PRO A 155 -7.06 8.58 -10.23
N GLU A 156 -6.98 7.32 -9.79
CA GLU A 156 -7.74 6.84 -8.65
C GLU A 156 -7.29 7.51 -7.33
N ALA A 157 -5.97 7.66 -7.11
CA ALA A 157 -5.45 8.35 -5.94
C ALA A 157 -5.95 9.81 -5.87
N VAL A 158 -6.02 10.50 -7.01
CA VAL A 158 -6.56 11.87 -7.10
C VAL A 158 -8.01 11.92 -6.59
N THR A 159 -8.82 10.96 -7.00
CA THR A 159 -10.23 10.85 -6.57
C THR A 159 -10.33 10.64 -5.07
N GLU A 160 -9.55 9.69 -4.54
CA GLU A 160 -9.56 9.35 -3.12
C GLU A 160 -9.02 10.49 -2.24
N PHE A 161 -7.97 11.20 -2.66
CA PHE A 161 -7.46 12.37 -1.93
C PHE A 161 -8.49 13.49 -1.88
N ARG A 162 -9.24 13.74 -2.96
CA ARG A 162 -10.31 14.74 -2.97
C ARG A 162 -11.46 14.37 -2.05
N ALA A 163 -11.83 13.10 -1.98
CA ALA A 163 -12.84 12.61 -1.04
C ALA A 163 -12.37 12.76 0.42
N LEU A 164 -11.12 12.39 0.71
CA LEU A 164 -10.53 12.57 2.05
C LEU A 164 -10.42 14.05 2.44
N MET A 165 -10.07 14.93 1.51
CA MET A 165 -10.04 16.38 1.72
C MET A 165 -11.41 16.93 2.14
N ALA A 166 -12.51 16.44 1.55
CA ALA A 166 -13.86 16.85 1.92
C ALA A 166 -14.20 16.45 3.38
N LEU A 167 -13.80 15.25 3.80
CA LEU A 167 -13.95 14.78 5.19
C LEU A 167 -13.11 15.62 6.17
N ARG A 168 -11.89 15.99 5.79
CA ARG A 168 -11.05 16.91 6.58
C ARG A 168 -11.76 18.24 6.82
N HIS A 169 -12.25 18.88 5.76
CA HIS A 169 -12.95 20.16 5.88
C HIS A 169 -14.18 20.07 6.79
N ARG A 170 -14.95 18.98 6.70
CA ARG A 170 -16.11 18.76 7.57
C ARG A 170 -15.74 18.49 9.03
N SER A 171 -14.64 17.79 9.28
CA SER A 171 -14.28 17.28 10.61
C SER A 171 -13.53 18.28 11.49
N ILE A 172 -12.79 19.23 10.90
CA ILE A 172 -11.99 20.21 11.66
C ILE A 172 -12.83 21.40 12.13
N HIS A 173 -13.85 21.80 11.35
CA HIS A 173 -14.74 22.88 11.76
C HIS A 173 -15.82 22.34 12.71
N PHE A 174 -16.00 23.00 13.86
CA PHE A 174 -16.99 22.59 14.84
C PHE A 174 -18.39 22.54 14.21
N ASN A 175 -19.01 21.36 14.24
CA ASN A 175 -20.37 21.13 13.81
C ASN A 175 -21.00 20.07 14.70
N VAL A 176 -22.17 20.37 15.28
CA VAL A 176 -22.89 19.46 16.17
C VAL A 176 -23.32 18.19 15.44
N SER A 177 -23.56 18.25 14.12
CA SER A 177 -23.93 17.07 13.33
C SER A 177 -22.80 16.05 13.22
N THR A 178 -21.53 16.45 13.43
CA THR A 178 -20.35 15.57 13.38
C THR A 178 -20.47 14.44 14.41
N TYR A 179 -21.13 14.67 15.55
CA TYR A 179 -21.33 13.61 16.56
C TYR A 179 -22.31 12.53 16.12
N ALA A 180 -23.25 12.84 15.22
CA ALA A 180 -24.22 11.88 14.71
C ALA A 180 -23.63 10.94 13.64
N THR A 181 -22.60 11.39 12.92
CA THR A 181 -21.99 10.65 11.79
C THR A 181 -20.55 10.23 12.05
N LEU A 182 -20.04 10.41 13.28
CA LEU A 182 -18.61 10.32 13.58
C LEU A 182 -17.98 8.98 13.19
N ARG A 183 -18.68 7.88 13.49
CA ARG A 183 -18.22 6.53 13.13
C ARG A 183 -18.16 6.36 11.62
N ASP A 184 -19.19 6.79 10.90
CA ASP A 184 -19.28 6.61 9.45
C ASP A 184 -18.27 7.49 8.72
N ASP A 185 -18.06 8.72 9.20
CA ASP A 185 -17.03 9.63 8.69
C ASP A 185 -15.62 9.07 8.92
N ALA A 186 -15.36 8.54 10.12
CA ALA A 186 -14.07 7.91 10.42
C ALA A 186 -13.84 6.67 9.55
N LEU A 187 -14.87 5.83 9.35
CA LEU A 187 -14.81 4.67 8.47
C LEU A 187 -14.50 5.10 7.03
N ALA A 188 -15.23 6.08 6.50
CA ALA A 188 -15.01 6.60 5.16
C ALA A 188 -13.58 7.15 5.00
N ALA A 189 -13.09 7.94 5.96
CA ALA A 189 -11.73 8.48 5.91
C ALA A 189 -10.67 7.39 5.90
N ILE A 190 -10.84 6.33 6.69
CA ILE A 190 -9.94 5.18 6.72
C ILE A 190 -9.96 4.43 5.40
N LEU A 191 -11.14 4.23 4.80
CA LEU A 191 -11.27 3.53 3.53
C LEU A 191 -10.66 4.34 2.37
N HIS A 192 -10.84 5.66 2.33
CA HIS A 192 -10.17 6.52 1.35
C HIS A 192 -8.65 6.48 1.51
N LEU A 193 -8.16 6.60 2.75
CA LEU A 193 -6.72 6.51 3.03
C LEU A 193 -6.15 5.13 2.68
N ARG A 194 -6.87 4.06 3.01
CA ARG A 194 -6.54 2.69 2.60
C ARG A 194 -6.38 2.61 1.09
N GLN A 195 -7.34 3.15 0.35
CA GLN A 195 -7.33 3.10 -1.11
C GLN A 195 -6.18 3.92 -1.69
N ILE A 196 -5.92 5.12 -1.18
CA ILE A 196 -4.73 5.92 -1.53
C ILE A 196 -3.45 5.10 -1.38
N ILE A 197 -3.28 4.43 -0.23
CA ILE A 197 -2.09 3.63 0.04
C ILE A 197 -1.98 2.45 -0.93
N GLU A 198 -3.08 1.71 -1.13
CA GLU A 198 -3.16 0.58 -2.05
C GLU A 198 -2.84 1.01 -3.50
N VAL A 199 -3.47 2.07 -4.00
CA VAL A 199 -3.39 2.44 -5.41
C VAL A 199 -2.06 3.11 -5.76
N GLN A 200 -1.51 3.91 -4.84
CA GLN A 200 -0.30 4.69 -5.09
C GLN A 200 0.97 3.98 -4.65
N PHE A 201 0.97 3.30 -3.49
CA PHE A 201 2.18 2.72 -2.88
C PHE A 201 2.11 1.18 -2.78
N GLY A 202 1.05 0.60 -3.34
CA GLY A 202 0.84 -0.84 -3.37
C GLY A 202 1.95 -1.60 -4.08
N THR A 203 2.32 -2.76 -3.55
CA THR A 203 3.26 -3.67 -4.23
C THR A 203 2.59 -4.66 -5.18
N PHE A 204 1.26 -4.73 -5.17
CA PHE A 204 0.45 -5.66 -5.96
C PHE A 204 -0.61 -4.93 -6.79
N GLY A 205 -1.26 -5.68 -7.68
CA GLY A 205 -2.32 -5.20 -8.56
C GLY A 205 -1.82 -4.61 -9.86
N LEU A 206 -2.73 -3.97 -10.61
CA LEU A 206 -2.42 -3.31 -11.86
C LEU A 206 -1.89 -1.91 -11.55
N LYS A 207 -0.61 -1.67 -11.87
CA LYS A 207 0.04 -0.36 -11.77
C LYS A 207 0.69 -0.01 -13.10
N PRO A 208 0.76 1.28 -13.46
CA PRO A 208 1.48 1.72 -14.67
C PRO A 208 2.95 1.31 -14.68
N TRP A 209 3.57 1.20 -13.51
CA TRP A 209 4.98 0.88 -13.34
C TRP A 209 5.29 -0.58 -13.07
N LEU A 210 4.31 -1.48 -13.09
CA LEU A 210 4.53 -2.91 -12.88
C LEU A 210 4.43 -3.70 -14.18
N ILE A 211 5.33 -4.67 -14.36
CA ILE A 211 5.34 -5.56 -15.51
C ILE A 211 4.07 -6.44 -15.45
N PRO A 212 3.21 -6.41 -16.47
CA PRO A 212 1.98 -7.20 -16.47
C PRO A 212 2.29 -8.69 -16.64
N GLY A 213 1.43 -9.54 -16.06
CA GLY A 213 1.46 -10.99 -16.33
C GLY A 213 2.49 -11.80 -15.53
N THR A 214 3.27 -11.19 -14.63
CA THR A 214 4.16 -11.95 -13.74
C THR A 214 3.38 -12.54 -12.56
N ALA A 215 3.32 -13.87 -12.49
CA ALA A 215 2.60 -14.57 -11.41
C ALA A 215 3.34 -14.47 -10.06
N GLY A 216 2.62 -14.07 -9.01
CA GLY A 216 3.06 -14.11 -7.61
C GLY A 216 4.05 -13.01 -7.17
N LEU A 217 4.97 -12.60 -8.05
CA LEU A 217 5.90 -11.50 -7.80
C LEU A 217 5.66 -10.37 -8.80
N MET A 218 5.90 -9.15 -8.34
CA MET A 218 5.70 -7.93 -9.12
C MET A 218 7.02 -7.24 -9.37
N PHE A 219 7.28 -6.88 -10.63
CA PHE A 219 8.53 -6.26 -11.04
C PHE A 219 8.27 -4.89 -11.64
N ILE A 220 9.17 -3.95 -11.40
CA ILE A 220 9.04 -2.59 -11.95
C ILE A 220 9.45 -2.58 -13.42
N CYS A 221 8.63 -1.97 -14.28
CA CYS A 221 8.93 -1.80 -15.70
C CYS A 221 10.17 -0.93 -15.90
N LYS A 222 10.95 -1.25 -16.93
CA LYS A 222 12.19 -0.51 -17.23
C LYS A 222 11.94 0.96 -17.55
N SER A 223 10.83 1.26 -18.24
CA SER A 223 10.41 2.62 -18.59
C SER A 223 10.10 3.52 -17.38
N TRP A 224 9.89 2.92 -16.20
CA TRP A 224 9.55 3.62 -14.97
C TRP A 224 10.71 3.70 -13.97
N GLU A 225 11.83 3.02 -14.20
CA GLU A 225 12.96 2.99 -13.26
C GLU A 225 13.51 4.39 -12.93
N ASP A 226 13.55 5.27 -13.94
CA ASP A 226 14.06 6.64 -13.80
C ASP A 226 12.99 7.65 -13.37
N HIS A 227 11.72 7.22 -13.30
CA HIS A 227 10.63 8.10 -12.90
C HIS A 227 10.86 8.59 -11.45
N PRO A 228 10.75 9.90 -11.15
CA PRO A 228 11.10 10.46 -9.83
C PRO A 228 10.40 9.75 -8.66
N PHE A 229 9.11 9.44 -8.82
CA PHE A 229 8.31 8.69 -7.84
C PHE A 229 8.90 7.31 -7.53
N ILE A 230 9.27 6.55 -8.58
CA ILE A 230 9.80 5.19 -8.44
C ILE A 230 11.17 5.22 -7.77
N ARG A 231 12.04 6.14 -8.19
CA ARG A 231 13.36 6.32 -7.57
C ARG A 231 13.29 6.68 -6.10
N ALA A 232 12.33 7.52 -5.72
CA ALA A 232 12.18 7.97 -4.34
C ALA A 232 11.63 6.88 -3.42
N TYR A 233 10.63 6.11 -3.87
CA TYR A 233 9.83 5.26 -2.98
C TYR A 233 9.93 3.76 -3.23
N HIS A 234 10.09 3.32 -4.48
CA HIS A 234 10.14 1.90 -4.81
C HIS A 234 11.58 1.40 -4.94
N ALA A 235 12.42 2.04 -5.75
CA ALA A 235 13.76 1.54 -6.07
C ALA A 235 14.68 1.37 -4.84
N ARG A 236 14.47 2.16 -3.78
CA ARG A 236 15.25 2.08 -2.53
C ARG A 236 14.92 0.86 -1.67
N SER A 237 13.68 0.38 -1.73
CA SER A 237 13.20 -0.75 -0.93
C SER A 237 13.07 -2.05 -1.75
N CYS A 238 13.08 -1.95 -3.08
CA CYS A 238 12.89 -3.07 -3.98
C CYS A 238 14.23 -3.67 -4.43
N PRO A 239 14.55 -4.94 -4.07
CA PRO A 239 15.80 -5.57 -4.50
C PRO A 239 15.87 -5.71 -6.02
N PHE A 240 17.07 -5.63 -6.58
CA PHE A 240 17.31 -5.68 -8.02
C PHE A 240 17.76 -7.08 -8.43
N VAL A 241 16.82 -7.86 -8.97
CA VAL A 241 16.93 -9.32 -9.11
C VAL A 241 16.63 -9.79 -10.53
N GLY A 242 17.07 -10.99 -10.89
CA GLY A 242 16.73 -11.63 -12.16
C GLY A 242 15.42 -12.42 -12.11
N PRO A 243 15.05 -13.09 -13.22
CA PRO A 243 13.81 -13.84 -13.34
C PRO A 243 13.78 -15.16 -12.53
N TYR A 244 14.91 -15.56 -11.95
CA TYR A 244 15.04 -16.81 -11.20
C TYR A 244 15.19 -16.59 -9.70
N VAL A 245 14.85 -15.38 -9.24
CA VAL A 245 14.83 -15.04 -7.82
C VAL A 245 13.96 -16.01 -7.03
N ALA A 246 14.45 -16.42 -5.86
CA ALA A 246 13.71 -17.15 -4.86
C ALA A 246 13.60 -16.32 -3.57
N ILE A 247 12.50 -16.51 -2.83
CA ILE A 247 12.27 -15.85 -1.55
C ILE A 247 12.18 -16.93 -0.48
N SER A 248 12.94 -16.77 0.61
CA SER A 248 12.81 -17.60 1.82
C SER A 248 12.35 -16.76 3.01
N PHE A 249 11.73 -17.46 3.96
CA PHE A 249 11.29 -16.93 5.24
C PHE A 249 11.93 -17.65 6.44
N GLU A 250 12.79 -18.65 6.19
CA GLU A 250 13.36 -19.50 7.25
C GLU A 250 14.17 -18.71 8.28
N GLN A 251 14.90 -17.68 7.84
CA GLN A 251 15.68 -16.78 8.69
C GLN A 251 15.16 -15.33 8.62
N GLY A 252 13.85 -15.18 8.36
CA GLY A 252 13.27 -13.92 7.93
C GLY A 252 13.32 -13.75 6.41
N LEU A 253 12.90 -12.58 5.93
CA LEU A 253 12.80 -12.29 4.50
C LEU A 253 14.18 -12.25 3.85
N GLN A 254 14.45 -13.22 2.97
CA GLN A 254 15.69 -13.31 2.20
C GLN A 254 15.38 -13.48 0.71
N TYR A 255 16.23 -12.88 -0.13
CA TYR A 255 16.18 -13.01 -1.58
C TYR A 255 17.43 -13.76 -2.05
N PHE A 256 17.22 -14.88 -2.73
CA PHE A 256 18.27 -15.64 -3.39
C PHE A 256 18.18 -15.39 -4.87
N ASP A 257 19.30 -15.07 -5.51
CA ASP A 257 19.35 -14.74 -6.92
C ASP A 257 20.68 -15.20 -7.51
N HIS A 258 20.74 -15.41 -8.84
CA HIS A 258 22.01 -15.78 -9.47
C HIS A 258 22.98 -14.61 -9.45
N HIS A 259 24.28 -14.91 -9.35
CA HIS A 259 25.33 -13.90 -9.34
C HIS A 259 25.48 -13.16 -10.67
N ASP A 260 25.15 -13.81 -11.78
CA ASP A 260 25.29 -13.27 -13.12
C ASP A 260 24.24 -13.88 -14.06
N TYR A 261 23.56 -13.03 -14.82
CA TYR A 261 22.66 -13.45 -15.91
C TYR A 261 23.29 -13.29 -17.30
N GLY A 262 24.54 -12.85 -17.38
CA GLY A 262 25.26 -12.55 -18.62
C GLY A 262 24.83 -11.23 -19.27
N ASP A 263 25.58 -10.83 -20.31
CA ASP A 263 25.30 -9.61 -21.06
C ASP A 263 23.94 -9.67 -21.76
N GLY A 264 23.23 -8.55 -21.78
CA GLY A 264 22.04 -8.39 -22.60
C GLY A 264 21.10 -7.32 -22.06
N ASP A 265 20.11 -7.00 -22.87
CA ASP A 265 19.10 -6.01 -22.53
C ASP A 265 17.72 -6.54 -22.87
N TRP A 266 17.10 -7.22 -21.90
CA TRP A 266 15.76 -7.75 -22.09
C TRP A 266 14.73 -6.64 -21.98
N SER A 267 13.74 -6.70 -22.87
CA SER A 267 12.45 -6.04 -22.70
C SER A 267 11.70 -6.57 -21.48
N ASP A 268 10.67 -5.85 -21.04
CA ASP A 268 9.84 -6.28 -19.93
C ASP A 268 9.05 -7.55 -20.28
N GLU A 269 8.66 -7.71 -21.55
CA GLU A 269 8.01 -8.90 -22.09
C GLU A 269 8.94 -10.12 -22.09
N GLU A 270 10.20 -9.95 -22.50
CA GLU A 270 11.20 -11.03 -22.45
C GLU A 270 11.49 -11.45 -21.00
N PHE A 271 11.65 -10.48 -20.09
CA PHE A 271 11.82 -10.78 -18.67
C PHE A 271 10.63 -11.58 -18.12
N ALA A 272 9.40 -11.13 -18.41
CA ALA A 272 8.17 -11.80 -17.98
C ALA A 272 8.04 -13.22 -18.56
N ALA A 273 8.41 -13.41 -19.82
CA ALA A 273 8.39 -14.72 -20.47
C ALA A 273 9.38 -15.69 -19.81
N VAL A 274 10.61 -15.26 -19.57
CA VAL A 274 11.64 -16.08 -18.89
C VAL A 274 11.23 -16.37 -17.44
N TYR A 275 10.73 -15.38 -16.72
CA TYR A 275 10.21 -15.56 -15.37
C TYR A 275 9.07 -16.59 -15.34
N SER A 276 8.13 -16.52 -16.29
CA SER A 276 6.97 -17.41 -16.34
C SER A 276 7.33 -18.84 -16.73
N ALA A 277 8.39 -19.03 -17.51
CA ALA A 277 8.89 -20.34 -17.94
C ALA A 277 9.91 -20.96 -16.95
N ARG A 278 10.06 -20.41 -15.74
CA ARG A 278 11.01 -20.95 -14.77
C ARG A 278 10.53 -22.28 -14.19
N GLU A 279 11.48 -23.20 -14.03
CA GLU A 279 11.28 -24.50 -13.40
C GLU A 279 12.01 -24.50 -12.06
N PRO A 280 11.66 -25.39 -11.11
CA PRO A 280 12.32 -25.47 -9.81
C PRO A 280 13.86 -25.53 -9.88
N GLY A 281 14.41 -26.20 -10.90
CA GLY A 281 15.86 -26.29 -11.12
C GLY A 281 16.54 -25.00 -11.62
N HIS A 282 15.78 -24.00 -12.05
CA HIS A 282 16.32 -22.69 -12.45
C HIS A 282 16.47 -21.73 -11.28
N LEU A 283 15.74 -21.95 -10.19
CA LEU A 283 15.71 -21.04 -9.04
C LEU A 283 17.09 -20.95 -8.40
N ALA A 284 17.46 -19.75 -7.96
CA ALA A 284 18.67 -19.58 -7.17
C ALA A 284 18.55 -20.37 -5.86
N ALA A 285 19.60 -21.12 -5.54
CA ALA A 285 19.63 -21.96 -4.34
C ALA A 285 19.69 -21.08 -3.06
N SER A 286 18.96 -21.53 -2.04
CA SER A 286 19.05 -21.04 -0.65
C SER A 286 20.34 -21.49 0.03
#